data_AF-A0A401TW97-F1
#
_entry.id   AF-A0A401TW97-F1
#
_cell.length_a   1.000
_cell.length_b   1.000
_cell.length_c   1.000
_cell.angle_alpha   90.00
_cell.angle_beta   90.00
_cell.angle_gamma   90.00
#
_symmetry.space_group_name_H-M   'P 1'
#
loop_
_entity.id
_entity.type
_entity.pdbx_description
1 polymer ?
#
loop_
_entity_poly.entity_id
_entity_poly.type
_entity_poly.pdbx_seq_one_letter_code
_entity_poly.pdbx_strand_id
1 'polypeptide(L)' 'PRQPEDLMNMQHCNLLCLPENYQMKYYFYHGLSWPQLSYIAEDENGKIVGYVLAKM' A
#
# COMPACT_ATOMS: atom_id res chain seq x y z
N PRO A 1 -11.04 -1.07 -1.13
CA PRO A 1 -10.03 -1.30 -2.19
C PRO A 1 -9.10 -0.09 -2.23
N ARG A 2 -7.83 -0.30 -2.51
CA ARG A 2 -6.81 0.75 -2.44
C ARG A 2 -6.99 1.79 -3.55
N GLN A 3 -6.89 3.08 -3.22
CA GLN A 3 -6.88 4.22 -4.15
C GLN A 3 -5.44 4.69 -4.45
N PRO A 4 -5.16 5.35 -5.59
CA PRO A 4 -3.81 5.79 -5.91
C PRO A 4 -3.17 6.72 -4.86
N GLU A 5 -3.98 7.54 -4.19
CA GLU A 5 -3.55 8.44 -3.11
C GLU A 5 -3.03 7.70 -1.87
N ASP A 6 -3.51 6.47 -1.63
CA ASP A 6 -3.11 5.63 -0.49
C ASP A 6 -1.69 5.09 -0.63
N LEU A 7 -1.11 5.09 -1.84
CA LEU A 7 0.18 4.46 -2.11
C LEU A 7 1.32 5.08 -1.28
N MET A 8 1.27 6.39 -1.02
CA MET A 8 2.26 7.05 -0.16
C MET A 8 2.12 6.63 1.30
N ASN A 9 0.88 6.50 1.78
CA ASN A 9 0.59 6.07 3.14
C ASN A 9 0.93 4.58 3.35
N MET A 10 0.75 3.74 2.33
CA MET A 10 1.20 2.34 2.35
C MET A 10 2.72 2.23 2.46
N GLN A 11 3.47 3.05 1.70
CA GLN A 11 4.93 3.06 1.81
C GLN A 11 5.38 3.52 3.20
N HIS A 12 4.72 4.54 3.76
CA HIS A 12 5.00 4.98 5.12
C HIS A 12 4.77 3.86 6.15
N CYS A 13 3.67 3.10 6.02
CA CYS A 13 3.39 1.94 6.86
C CYS A 13 4.45 0.83 6.70
N ASN A 14 4.89 0.54 5.47
CA ASN A 14 5.95 -0.43 5.19
C ASN A 14 7.27 -0.05 5.89
N LEU A 15 7.68 1.22 5.81
CA LEU A 15 8.90 1.74 6.45
C LEU A 15 8.87 1.62 7.98
N LEU A 16 7.70 1.75 8.59
CA LEU A 16 7.54 1.64 10.04
C LEU A 16 7.48 0.20 10.54
N CYS A 17 6.86 -0.69 9.76
CA CYS A 17 6.45 -2.01 10.26
C CYS A 17 7.29 -3.17 9.70
N LEU A 18 8.04 -2.96 8.61
CA LEU A 18 8.78 -4.01 7.93
C LEU A 18 10.25 -3.61 7.67
N PRO A 19 11.20 -4.53 7.89
CA PRO A 19 12.60 -4.29 7.53
C PRO A 19 12.78 -4.26 6.00
N GLU A 20 11.92 -4.96 5.26
CA GLU A 20 11.92 -5.06 3.81
C GLU A 20 11.17 -3.87 3.19
N ASN A 21 11.90 -3.00 2.50
CA ASN A 21 11.40 -1.72 2.00
C ASN A 21 11.50 -1.62 0.48
N TYR A 22 10.50 -1.00 -0.14
CA TYR A 22 10.43 -0.84 -1.59
C TYR A 22 10.34 0.64 -2.01
N GLN A 23 10.93 0.96 -3.16
CA GLN A 23 10.80 2.27 -3.79
C GLN A 23 9.37 2.47 -4.32
N MET A 24 8.89 3.72 -4.41
CA MET A 24 7.53 4.02 -4.91
C MET A 24 7.23 3.48 -6.30
N LYS A 25 8.24 3.33 -7.16
CA LYS A 25 8.08 2.67 -8.46
C LYS A 25 7.46 1.27 -8.35
N TYR A 26 7.77 0.54 -7.29
CA TYR A 26 7.26 -0.82 -7.05
C TYR A 26 5.80 -0.81 -6.63
N TYR A 27 5.40 0.17 -5.82
CA TYR A 27 4.00 0.41 -5.44
C TYR A 27 3.16 0.81 -6.66
N PHE A 28 3.68 1.71 -7.53
CA PHE A 28 3.02 2.06 -8.78
C PHE A 28 2.91 0.87 -9.73
N TYR A 29 3.95 0.06 -9.86
CA TYR A 29 3.92 -1.15 -10.67
C TYR A 29 2.77 -2.09 -10.23
N HIS A 30 2.63 -2.36 -8.94
CA HIS A 30 1.53 -3.19 -8.43
C HIS A 30 0.15 -2.54 -8.63
N GLY A 31 0.05 -1.23 -8.36
CA GLY A 31 -1.20 -0.48 -8.50
C GLY A 31 -1.69 -0.40 -9.95
N LEU A 32 -0.79 -0.36 -10.92
CA LEU A 32 -1.12 -0.31 -12.35
C LEU A 32 -1.32 -1.71 -12.97
N SER A 33 -0.54 -2.71 -12.54
CA SER A 33 -0.63 -4.07 -13.08
C SER A 33 -1.79 -4.88 -12.49
N TRP A 34 -2.06 -4.75 -11.18
CA TRP A 34 -3.13 -5.48 -10.48
C TRP A 34 -3.89 -4.60 -9.49
N PRO A 35 -4.63 -3.58 -9.97
CA PRO A 35 -5.27 -2.61 -9.09
C PRO A 35 -6.26 -3.22 -8.10
N GLN A 36 -6.89 -4.34 -8.45
CA GLN A 36 -7.94 -5.00 -7.65
C GLN A 36 -7.38 -5.88 -6.53
N LEU A 37 -6.09 -6.24 -6.56
CA LEU A 37 -5.51 -7.20 -5.61
C LEU A 37 -4.95 -6.54 -4.35
N SER A 38 -4.79 -5.22 -4.34
CA SER A 38 -4.24 -4.49 -3.21
C SER A 38 -5.36 -3.88 -2.35
N TYR A 39 -5.24 -4.07 -1.04
CA TYR A 39 -6.21 -3.58 -0.05
C TYR A 39 -5.50 -2.83 1.06
N ILE A 40 -6.23 -1.92 1.70
CA ILE A 40 -5.78 -1.17 2.87
C ILE A 40 -6.78 -1.38 4.01
N ALA A 41 -6.30 -1.26 5.24
CA ALA A 41 -7.10 -1.18 6.44
C ALA A 41 -6.86 0.18 7.08
N GLU A 42 -7.95 0.91 7.36
CA GLU A 42 -7.95 2.24 7.96
C GLU A 42 -8.60 2.20 9.35
N ASP A 43 -8.16 3.07 10.25
CA ASP A 43 -8.84 3.33 11.51
C ASP A 43 -10.02 4.31 11.34
N GLU A 44 -10.73 4.61 12.44
CA GLU A 44 -11.87 5.55 12.45
C GLU A 44 -11.49 6.99 12.05
N ASN A 45 -10.21 7.33 12.05
CA ASN A 45 -9.69 8.64 11.67
C ASN A 45 -9.13 8.66 10.23
N GLY A 46 -9.28 7.57 9.46
CA GLY A 46 -8.77 7.45 8.10
C GLY A 46 -7.26 7.22 8.01
N LYS A 47 -6.59 6.84 9.11
CA LYS A 47 -5.17 6.49 9.08
C LYS A 47 -5.00 5.04 8.65
N ILE A 48 -4.11 4.79 7.68
CA ILE A 48 -3.74 3.43 7.29
C ILE A 48 -3.01 2.74 8.45
N VAL A 49 -3.61 1.65 8.95
CA VAL A 49 -3.06 0.80 10.01
C VAL A 49 -2.56 -0.53 9.49
N GLY A 50 -2.87 -0.87 8.24
CA GLY A 50 -2.37 -2.07 7.57
C GLY A 50 -2.64 -2.04 6.08
N TYR A 51 -1.89 -2.85 5.33
CA TYR A 51 -2.09 -2.98 3.89
C TYR A 51 -1.71 -4.38 3.41
N VAL A 52 -2.28 -4.77 2.27
CA VAL A 52 -1.91 -5.96 1.50
C VAL A 52 -1.51 -5.50 0.11
N LEU A 53 -0.27 -5.79 -0.27
CA LEU A 53 0.28 -5.55 -1.61
C LEU A 53 0.48 -6.90 -2.30
N ALA A 54 -0.35 -7.21 -3.30
CA ALA A 54 -0.37 -8.50 -3.97
C ALA A 54 -0.20 -8.37 -5.49
N LYS A 55 0.31 -9.45 -6.11
CA LYS A 55 0.54 -9.60 -7.55
C LYS A 55 0.08 -10.99 -8.04
N MET A 56 -0.20 -11.13 -9.34
CA MET A 56 -0.34 -12.43 -10.02
C MET A 56 0.83 -12.71 -10.95
#